data_AF-A0A5C6MYT4-F1
#
_entry.id   AF-A0A5C6MYT4-F1
#
_cell.length_a   1.000
_cell.length_b   1.000
_cell.length_c   1.000
_cell.angle_alpha   90.00
_cell.angle_beta   90.00
_cell.angle_gamma   90.00
#
_symmetry.space_group_name_H-M   'P 1'
#
loop_
_entity.id
_entity.type
_entity.pdbx_description
1 polymer ?
#
loop_
_entity_poly.entity_id
_entity_poly.type
_entity_poly.pdbx_seq_one_letter_code
_entity_poly.pdbx_strand_id
1 'polypeptide(L)'
;MRGHILLAENEKKENNNSLLTKQQSEDRDKDEVEEDTVNGKRGFRTDLDKTWTWPENNSTLNDRTEPTSHSITINQQSTDYIDTKQVRDKEKLKAGETKKQLRDLSVIVGIKKDLIKELVKTEKELKALLKHNRYSRESRDDVLQILLIHGQQIQAQVYSSLQHMKKQRAELQARLKHMEETSNDHQTTNLLPESCWLETEEELELRRRAELQKLKDEQKRRDEVLKHREACAQQINKLEFKMLLSSQTLAEDLRHVSMSLDSLERSSMEMQRGDSTAESQEGERQRLKMKKETLDAQLQDGRVLSVEEEESLVLLEEDCEALDAALEFENICIQERQKRINTNSSSNQSPNTEPDQLTAVIRKIRTLSATDVSELLIKYFNKVVCLRETLQNLHLRCDELELVVREKEMMVNKMDSNRQRLTLDADRRLTQLQRDHQFNIQQLLQKLRVGVSGEELQAGEEKRKYLERELLFYKSSALELRRKLKETGADMAKFAKDQEQLQNTESSTREQDPLVDM
;
A
#
# COMPACT_ATOMS: atom_id res chain seq x y z
N MET A 1 -44.65 -31.39 -14.97
CA MET A 1 -44.32 -32.21 -13.79
C MET A 1 -42.84 -32.13 -13.37
N ARG A 2 -41.86 -32.01 -14.28
CA ARG A 2 -40.42 -31.90 -13.91
C ARG A 2 -39.99 -30.55 -13.30
N GLY A 3 -40.71 -29.46 -13.55
CA GLY A 3 -40.37 -28.14 -13.00
C GLY A 3 -40.63 -27.99 -11.50
N HIS A 4 -41.67 -28.65 -10.97
CA HIS A 4 -42.01 -28.58 -9.54
C HIS A 4 -41.07 -29.41 -8.66
N ILE A 5 -40.42 -30.45 -9.22
CA ILE A 5 -39.46 -31.28 -8.50
C ILE A 5 -38.16 -30.49 -8.24
N LEU A 6 -37.71 -29.68 -9.21
CA LEU A 6 -36.50 -28.86 -9.07
C LEU A 6 -36.67 -27.70 -8.07
N LEU A 7 -37.88 -27.14 -7.95
CA LEU A 7 -38.18 -26.13 -6.94
C LEU A 7 -38.19 -26.72 -5.53
N ALA A 8 -38.80 -27.90 -5.34
CA ALA A 8 -38.78 -28.59 -4.05
C ALA A 8 -37.38 -29.05 -3.64
N GLU A 9 -36.52 -29.39 -4.61
CA GLU A 9 -35.14 -29.80 -4.35
C GLU A 9 -34.22 -28.59 -4.05
N ASN A 10 -34.52 -27.43 -4.62
CA ASN A 10 -33.83 -26.18 -4.29
C ASN A 10 -34.28 -25.63 -2.92
N GLU A 11 -35.58 -25.67 -2.58
CA GLU A 11 -36.06 -25.29 -1.24
C GLU A 11 -35.50 -26.21 -0.14
N LYS A 12 -35.36 -27.52 -0.41
CA LYS A 12 -34.67 -28.44 0.52
C LYS A 12 -33.19 -28.11 0.70
N LYS A 13 -32.50 -27.63 -0.35
CA LYS A 13 -31.09 -27.23 -0.26
C LYS A 13 -30.91 -25.89 0.44
N GLU A 14 -31.81 -24.92 0.24
CA GLU A 14 -31.78 -23.65 0.96
C GLU A 14 -32.14 -23.82 2.45
N ASN A 15 -33.09 -24.69 2.78
CA ASN A 15 -33.40 -25.01 4.19
C ASN A 15 -32.27 -25.77 4.89
N ASN A 16 -31.54 -26.63 4.19
CA ASN A 16 -30.35 -27.28 4.77
C ASN A 16 -29.19 -26.31 4.96
N ASN A 17 -29.01 -25.34 4.05
CA ASN A 17 -28.00 -24.29 4.22
C ASN A 17 -28.36 -23.32 5.36
N SER A 18 -29.65 -22.99 5.55
CA SER A 18 -30.10 -22.16 6.65
C SER A 18 -30.01 -22.88 8.01
N LEU A 19 -30.26 -24.19 8.05
CA LEU A 19 -30.03 -25.03 9.24
C LEU A 19 -28.54 -25.14 9.61
N LEU A 20 -27.65 -25.26 8.61
CA LEU A 20 -26.20 -25.35 8.84
C LEU A 20 -25.61 -24.02 9.35
N THR A 21 -26.12 -22.89 8.87
CA THR A 21 -25.74 -21.57 9.39
C THR A 21 -26.32 -21.29 10.77
N LYS A 22 -27.48 -21.89 11.12
CA LYS A 22 -28.07 -21.78 12.46
C LYS A 22 -27.36 -22.66 13.51
N GLN A 23 -26.89 -23.86 13.13
CA GLN A 23 -26.03 -24.67 13.98
C GLN A 23 -24.67 -24.01 14.26
N GLN A 24 -24.10 -23.29 13.28
CA GLN A 24 -22.84 -22.54 13.49
C GLN A 24 -23.00 -21.27 14.33
N SER A 25 -24.21 -20.72 14.47
CA SER A 25 -24.49 -19.60 15.38
C SER A 25 -24.86 -20.05 16.79
N GLU A 26 -25.48 -21.22 16.97
CA GLU A 26 -25.86 -21.74 18.30
C GLU A 26 -24.70 -22.43 19.04
N ASP A 27 -23.66 -22.90 18.34
CA ASP A 27 -22.44 -23.45 18.96
C ASP A 27 -21.46 -22.37 19.47
N ARG A 28 -21.72 -21.07 19.24
CA ARG A 28 -20.87 -19.98 19.77
C ARG A 28 -21.32 -19.38 21.10
N ASP A 29 -22.55 -19.68 21.55
CA ASP A 29 -23.14 -19.02 22.72
C ASP A 29 -23.35 -19.99 23.91
N LYS A 30 -22.57 -21.07 24.02
CA LYS A 30 -22.72 -22.07 25.10
C LYS A 30 -21.47 -22.43 25.90
N ASP A 31 -20.37 -21.69 25.78
CA ASP A 31 -19.18 -21.91 26.61
C ASP A 31 -18.85 -20.69 27.48
N GLU A 32 -19.81 -20.22 28.27
CA GLU A 32 -19.48 -19.45 29.47
C GLU A 32 -20.31 -19.93 30.67
N VAL A 33 -19.57 -20.20 31.76
CA VAL A 33 -19.99 -20.54 33.14
C VAL A 33 -20.09 -22.04 33.48
N GLU A 34 -18.97 -22.62 33.90
CA GLU A 34 -18.70 -23.08 35.29
C GLU A 34 -17.38 -23.88 35.32
N GLU A 35 -16.32 -23.31 35.89
CA GLU A 35 -15.31 -24.16 36.53
C GLU A 35 -14.91 -23.55 37.87
N ASP A 36 -15.20 -24.34 38.90
CA ASP A 36 -15.05 -24.06 40.31
C ASP A 36 -13.62 -23.66 40.69
N THR A 37 -13.51 -22.48 41.29
CA THR A 37 -12.38 -22.09 42.10
C THR A 37 -12.29 -22.94 43.37
N VAL A 38 -11.47 -23.98 43.37
CA VAL A 38 -10.96 -24.59 44.61
C VAL A 38 -9.82 -23.72 45.15
N ASN A 39 -10.21 -22.84 46.06
CA ASN A 39 -9.34 -21.96 46.83
C ASN A 39 -8.56 -22.74 47.90
N GLY A 40 -7.30 -23.06 47.61
CA GLY A 40 -6.30 -23.49 48.59
C GLY A 40 -5.43 -22.31 49.02
N LYS A 41 -5.80 -21.65 50.12
CA LYS A 41 -5.05 -20.59 50.82
C LYS A 41 -3.55 -20.85 50.89
N ARG A 42 -2.75 -19.87 50.46
CA ARG A 42 -1.62 -19.33 51.24
C ARG A 42 -1.31 -17.92 50.78
N GLY A 43 -1.82 -16.95 51.54
CA GLY A 43 -1.48 -15.55 51.36
C GLY A 43 -0.02 -15.30 51.72
N PHE A 44 0.72 -14.66 50.82
CA PHE A 44 1.88 -13.86 51.17
C PHE A 44 1.49 -12.40 51.00
N ARG A 45 1.25 -11.73 52.12
CA ARG A 45 1.38 -10.28 52.20
C ARG A 45 2.87 -9.96 52.08
N THR A 46 3.23 -9.11 51.14
CA THR A 46 4.51 -8.40 51.19
C THR A 46 4.21 -6.92 51.09
N ASP A 47 4.29 -6.27 52.23
CA ASP A 47 4.41 -4.83 52.35
C ASP A 47 5.69 -4.41 51.61
N LEU A 48 5.55 -3.78 50.44
CA LEU A 48 6.62 -3.02 49.81
C LEU A 48 6.53 -1.60 50.36
N ASP A 49 7.39 -1.30 51.32
CA ASP A 49 7.93 0.05 51.54
C ASP A 49 9.07 -0.02 52.55
N LYS A 50 10.29 -0.28 52.06
CA LYS A 50 11.54 0.04 52.77
C LYS A 50 12.60 0.48 51.78
N THR A 51 12.73 1.79 51.66
CA THR A 51 13.86 2.51 51.05
C THR A 51 15.12 2.16 51.86
N TRP A 52 16.11 1.52 51.24
CA TRP A 52 17.41 1.30 51.87
C TRP A 52 18.40 2.33 51.32
N THR A 53 18.67 3.36 52.12
CA THR A 53 19.87 4.20 52.01
C THR A 53 20.98 3.56 52.84
N TRP A 54 22.17 3.41 52.26
CA TRP A 54 23.36 2.91 52.95
C TRP A 54 23.93 4.01 53.86
N PRO A 55 24.37 3.70 55.10
CA PRO A 55 25.20 4.62 55.87
C PRO A 55 26.69 4.42 55.56
N GLU A 56 27.38 5.51 55.21
CA GLU A 56 28.84 5.62 55.27
C GLU A 56 29.27 5.70 56.74
N ASN A 57 30.14 4.78 57.19
CA ASN A 57 30.79 4.88 58.49
C ASN A 57 32.23 5.37 58.33
N ASN A 58 32.46 6.60 58.78
CA ASN A 58 33.79 7.16 59.06
C ASN A 58 34.31 6.63 60.40
N SER A 59 35.58 6.23 60.42
CA SER A 59 36.33 5.83 61.60
C SER A 59 36.93 7.06 62.30
N THR A 60 36.82 7.14 63.64
CA THR A 60 37.80 7.83 64.49
C THR A 60 37.89 7.24 65.90
N LEU A 61 39.09 6.74 66.21
CA LEU A 61 39.92 6.97 67.41
C LEU A 61 39.64 6.31 68.79
N ASN A 62 40.66 5.54 69.23
CA ASN A 62 41.26 5.32 70.56
C ASN A 62 40.42 4.92 71.79
N ASP A 63 40.88 3.92 72.56
CA ASP A 63 41.94 4.13 73.57
C ASP A 63 42.59 2.83 74.09
N ARG A 64 43.81 2.97 74.63
CA ARG A 64 44.73 1.94 75.16
C ARG A 64 44.28 1.37 76.50
N THR A 65 44.61 0.10 76.76
CA THR A 65 45.28 -0.35 78.00
C THR A 65 45.76 -1.80 77.88
N GLU A 66 47.00 -2.02 78.30
CA GLU A 66 47.70 -3.29 78.56
C GLU A 66 48.23 -3.21 80.02
N PRO A 67 48.85 -4.23 80.65
CA PRO A 67 48.91 -5.68 80.36
C PRO A 67 48.77 -6.56 81.64
N THR A 68 48.63 -7.89 81.51
CA THR A 68 49.24 -8.85 82.47
C THR A 68 49.54 -10.19 81.79
N SER A 69 50.83 -10.54 81.76
CA SER A 69 51.38 -11.80 81.26
C SER A 69 51.10 -12.97 82.20
N HIS A 70 50.74 -14.15 81.69
CA HIS A 70 51.13 -15.46 82.25
C HIS A 70 51.49 -16.41 81.09
N SER A 71 52.72 -16.91 81.13
CA SER A 71 53.34 -17.81 80.18
C SER A 71 52.84 -19.24 80.35
N ILE A 72 52.34 -19.86 79.28
CA ILE A 72 52.32 -21.33 79.13
C ILE A 72 52.72 -21.65 77.68
N THR A 73 53.92 -22.23 77.54
CA THR A 73 54.49 -22.76 76.31
C THR A 73 53.81 -24.09 75.95
N ILE A 74 52.85 -24.11 75.03
CA ILE A 74 52.31 -25.36 74.45
C ILE A 74 52.03 -25.19 72.94
N ASN A 75 52.82 -25.92 72.13
CA ASN A 75 52.59 -26.41 70.77
C ASN A 75 52.08 -25.45 69.66
N GLN A 76 53.02 -24.92 68.86
CA GLN A 76 52.79 -24.10 67.65
C GLN A 76 52.46 -24.91 66.37
N GLN A 77 51.90 -26.13 66.45
CA GLN A 77 51.58 -26.92 65.24
C GLN A 77 50.09 -27.28 65.08
N SER A 78 49.22 -26.96 66.05
CA SER A 78 47.78 -27.27 65.94
C SER A 78 46.86 -26.04 65.78
N THR A 79 47.36 -24.82 65.96
CA THR A 79 46.55 -23.59 65.81
C THR A 79 46.40 -23.16 64.35
N ASP A 80 47.43 -23.32 63.51
CA ASP A 80 47.38 -22.91 62.10
C ASP A 80 46.43 -23.78 61.26
N TYR A 81 46.22 -25.04 61.65
CA TYR A 81 45.33 -25.96 60.92
C TYR A 81 43.84 -25.70 61.22
N ILE A 82 43.52 -25.22 62.42
CA ILE A 82 42.15 -24.86 62.80
C ILE A 82 41.77 -23.50 62.19
N ASP A 83 42.71 -22.56 62.14
CA ASP A 83 42.49 -21.22 61.57
C ASP A 83 42.33 -21.28 60.04
N THR A 84 43.17 -22.05 59.33
CA THR A 84 43.04 -22.28 57.87
C THR A 84 41.77 -23.02 57.46
N LYS A 85 41.19 -23.85 58.34
CA LYS A 85 39.89 -24.50 58.09
C LYS A 85 38.72 -23.54 58.31
N GLN A 86 38.77 -22.72 59.36
CA GLN A 86 37.79 -21.64 59.57
C GLN A 86 37.79 -20.60 58.45
N VAL A 87 38.96 -20.23 57.91
CA VAL A 87 39.07 -19.28 56.79
C VAL A 87 38.43 -19.85 55.52
N ARG A 88 38.69 -21.12 55.18
CA ARG A 88 38.08 -21.79 54.01
C ARG A 88 36.56 -21.94 54.13
N ASP A 89 36.05 -22.26 55.32
CA ASP A 89 34.61 -22.38 55.53
C ASP A 89 33.91 -21.01 55.46
N LYS A 90 34.56 -19.93 55.93
CA LYS A 90 34.10 -18.55 55.76
C LYS A 90 34.13 -18.10 54.29
N GLU A 91 35.13 -18.50 53.51
CA GLU A 91 35.22 -18.19 52.08
C GLU A 91 34.18 -18.94 51.25
N LYS A 92 33.90 -20.21 51.57
CA LYS A 92 32.81 -20.99 50.94
C LYS A 92 31.43 -20.40 51.24
N LEU A 93 31.22 -19.92 52.46
CA LEU A 93 29.98 -19.21 52.84
C LEU A 93 29.84 -17.90 52.04
N LYS A 94 30.91 -17.10 51.94
CA LYS A 94 30.93 -15.88 51.09
C LYS A 94 30.72 -16.18 49.59
N ALA A 95 31.27 -17.29 49.08
CA ALA A 95 31.03 -17.75 47.71
C ALA A 95 29.57 -18.17 47.50
N GLY A 96 28.96 -18.82 48.50
CA GLY A 96 27.54 -19.17 48.51
C GLY A 96 26.63 -17.94 48.50
N GLU A 97 26.97 -16.91 49.29
CA GLU A 97 26.25 -15.63 49.36
C GLU A 97 26.33 -14.86 48.03
N THR A 98 27.51 -14.77 47.42
CA THR A 98 27.70 -14.13 46.11
C THR A 98 26.98 -14.89 44.98
N LYS A 99 26.97 -16.23 45.00
CA LYS A 99 26.14 -17.05 44.09
C LYS A 99 24.65 -16.80 44.27
N LYS A 100 24.18 -16.61 45.51
CA LYS A 100 22.78 -16.25 45.79
C LYS A 100 22.45 -14.86 45.25
N GLN A 101 23.29 -13.86 45.52
CA GLN A 101 23.14 -12.50 44.98
C GLN A 101 23.15 -12.47 43.45
N LEU A 102 23.95 -13.31 42.79
CA LEU A 102 23.96 -13.42 41.33
C LEU A 102 22.65 -13.98 40.78
N ARG A 103 22.07 -14.99 41.45
CA ARG A 103 20.75 -15.55 41.07
C ARG A 103 19.65 -14.51 41.25
N ASP A 104 19.62 -13.83 42.38
CA ASP A 104 18.63 -12.79 42.67
C ASP A 104 18.73 -11.64 41.65
N LEU A 105 19.94 -11.13 41.37
CA LEU A 105 20.16 -10.12 40.33
C LEU A 105 19.76 -10.62 38.93
N SER A 106 19.94 -11.92 38.63
CA SER A 106 19.54 -12.49 37.34
C SER A 106 18.02 -12.48 37.15
N VAL A 107 17.27 -12.80 38.21
CA VAL A 107 15.80 -12.72 38.21
C VAL A 107 15.34 -11.28 38.04
N ILE A 108 15.92 -10.32 38.78
CA ILE A 108 15.51 -8.91 38.70
C ILE A 108 15.88 -8.31 37.32
N VAL A 109 17.05 -8.68 36.75
CA VAL A 109 17.43 -8.30 35.37
C VAL A 109 16.44 -8.86 34.35
N GLY A 110 15.95 -10.08 34.53
CA GLY A 110 14.90 -10.68 33.71
C GLY A 110 13.60 -9.89 33.78
N ILE A 111 13.09 -9.64 34.98
CA ILE A 111 11.86 -8.87 35.22
C ILE A 111 11.96 -7.46 34.62
N LYS A 112 13.09 -6.77 34.79
CA LYS A 112 13.27 -5.42 34.21
C LYS A 112 13.35 -5.45 32.68
N LYS A 113 13.90 -6.51 32.06
CA LYS A 113 13.87 -6.66 30.60
C LYS A 113 12.44 -6.84 30.09
N ASP A 114 11.64 -7.65 30.78
CA ASP A 114 10.26 -7.89 30.38
C ASP A 114 9.38 -6.65 30.62
N LEU A 115 9.62 -5.91 31.72
CA LEU A 115 9.00 -4.61 31.95
C LEU A 115 9.29 -3.61 30.82
N ILE A 116 10.54 -3.55 30.32
CA ILE A 116 10.87 -2.69 29.17
C ILE A 116 10.10 -3.12 27.91
N LYS A 117 9.93 -4.43 27.67
CA LYS A 117 9.15 -4.92 26.50
C LYS A 117 7.69 -4.49 26.60
N GLU A 118 7.07 -4.64 27.77
CA GLU A 118 5.69 -4.22 27.99
C GLU A 118 5.53 -2.70 27.87
N LEU A 119 6.46 -1.91 28.43
CA LEU A 119 6.44 -0.45 28.28
C LEU A 119 6.57 0.00 26.82
N VAL A 120 7.40 -0.67 26.02
CA VAL A 120 7.51 -0.38 24.57
C VAL A 120 6.24 -0.76 23.82
N LYS A 121 5.55 -1.83 24.26
CA LYS A 121 4.28 -2.27 23.66
C LYS A 121 3.17 -1.26 23.96
N THR A 122 3.03 -0.83 25.22
CA THR A 122 2.04 0.19 25.60
C THR A 122 2.32 1.54 24.95
N GLU A 123 3.59 1.92 24.75
CA GLU A 123 3.95 3.14 24.02
C GLU A 123 3.51 3.08 22.54
N LYS A 124 3.65 1.91 21.90
CA LYS A 124 3.18 1.70 20.51
C LYS A 124 1.67 1.78 20.41
N GLU A 125 0.95 1.19 21.37
CA GLU A 125 -0.52 1.25 21.46
C GLU A 125 -1.00 2.69 21.69
N LEU A 126 -0.38 3.45 22.60
CA LEU A 126 -0.68 4.87 22.83
C LEU A 126 -0.41 5.73 21.58
N LYS A 127 0.71 5.49 20.88
CA LYS A 127 1.01 6.16 19.60
C LYS A 127 0.01 5.81 18.50
N ALA A 128 -0.50 4.58 18.46
CA ALA A 128 -1.53 4.17 17.52
C ALA A 128 -2.87 4.86 17.83
N LEU A 129 -3.25 4.95 19.11
CA LEU A 129 -4.45 5.66 19.56
C LEU A 129 -4.39 7.15 19.21
N LEU A 130 -3.24 7.81 19.42
CA LEU A 130 -3.03 9.21 19.00
C LEU A 130 -3.17 9.40 17.48
N LYS A 131 -2.74 8.43 16.66
CA LYS A 131 -2.87 8.52 15.20
C LYS A 131 -4.32 8.33 14.72
N HIS A 132 -5.10 7.51 15.42
CA HIS A 132 -6.44 7.10 15.00
C HIS A 132 -7.56 8.05 15.47
N ASN A 133 -7.27 8.96 16.41
CA ASN A 133 -8.28 9.74 17.12
C ASN A 133 -8.42 11.21 16.67
N ARG A 134 -8.13 11.51 15.39
CA ARG A 134 -8.13 12.88 14.81
C ARG A 134 -9.46 13.68 14.90
N TYR A 135 -10.47 13.18 15.59
CA TYR A 135 -11.80 13.80 15.73
C TYR A 135 -12.34 13.88 17.18
N SER A 136 -11.55 13.57 18.22
CA SER A 136 -12.07 13.56 19.62
C SER A 136 -11.35 14.51 20.58
N ARG A 137 -12.05 15.59 20.96
CA ARG A 137 -11.94 16.41 22.20
C ARG A 137 -10.51 16.61 22.74
N GLU A 138 -9.92 17.78 22.48
CA GLU A 138 -8.56 18.25 22.89
C GLU A 138 -8.09 17.79 24.29
N SER A 139 -8.98 17.78 25.29
CA SER A 139 -8.64 17.34 26.66
C SER A 139 -8.18 15.87 26.78
N ARG A 140 -8.50 14.97 25.84
CA ARG A 140 -8.04 13.57 25.88
C ARG A 140 -6.67 13.37 25.25
N ASP A 141 -6.36 14.15 24.23
CA ASP A 141 -5.06 14.10 23.55
C ASP A 141 -3.95 14.63 24.46
N ASP A 142 -4.23 15.66 25.26
CA ASP A 142 -3.31 16.16 26.30
C ASP A 142 -2.97 15.08 27.34
N VAL A 143 -3.97 14.32 27.80
CA VAL A 143 -3.78 13.24 28.78
C VAL A 143 -2.97 12.09 28.19
N LEU A 144 -3.23 11.71 26.94
CA LEU A 144 -2.46 10.69 26.23
C LEU A 144 -1.01 11.12 25.99
N GLN A 145 -0.79 12.41 25.71
CA GLN A 145 0.55 12.95 25.51
C GLN A 145 1.35 13.05 26.82
N ILE A 146 0.69 13.42 27.93
CA ILE A 146 1.28 13.37 29.28
C ILE A 146 1.66 11.92 29.65
N LEU A 147 0.76 10.95 29.39
CA LEU A 147 1.03 9.53 29.64
C LEU A 147 2.20 9.00 28.79
N LEU A 148 2.32 9.45 27.55
CA LEU A 148 3.42 9.08 26.66
C LEU A 148 4.78 9.59 27.20
N ILE A 149 4.84 10.87 27.59
CA ILE A 149 6.04 11.49 28.15
C ILE A 149 6.44 10.79 29.46
N HIS A 150 5.47 10.51 30.33
CA HIS A 150 5.70 9.79 31.58
C HIS A 150 6.17 8.35 31.34
N GLY A 151 5.59 7.66 30.35
CA GLY A 151 6.01 6.32 29.94
C GLY A 151 7.47 6.28 29.44
N GLN A 152 7.88 7.28 28.65
CA GLN A 152 9.27 7.43 28.20
C GLN A 152 10.24 7.69 29.35
N GLN A 153 9.83 8.50 30.33
CA GLN A 153 10.64 8.77 31.52
C GLN A 153 10.85 7.52 32.38
N ILE A 154 9.78 6.73 32.62
CA ILE A 154 9.88 5.45 33.33
C ILE A 154 10.79 4.49 32.56
N GLN A 155 10.65 4.41 31.24
CA GLN A 155 11.49 3.56 30.41
C GLN A 155 12.98 3.93 30.53
N ALA A 156 13.32 5.22 30.48
CA ALA A 156 14.69 5.69 30.64
C ALA A 156 15.26 5.36 32.05
N GLN A 157 14.44 5.49 33.10
CA GLN A 157 14.82 5.15 34.47
C GLN A 157 15.04 3.63 34.65
N VAL A 158 14.12 2.81 34.12
CA VAL A 158 14.24 1.34 34.16
C VAL A 158 15.45 0.87 33.35
N TYR A 159 15.73 1.49 32.20
CA TYR A 159 16.90 1.20 31.38
C TYR A 159 18.21 1.53 32.10
N SER A 160 18.32 2.72 32.71
CA SER A 160 19.51 3.12 33.48
C SER A 160 19.75 2.19 34.67
N SER A 161 18.68 1.84 35.39
CA SER A 161 18.73 0.85 36.49
C SER A 161 19.15 -0.54 36.01
N LEU A 162 18.68 -0.98 34.85
CA LEU A 162 19.07 -2.26 34.25
C LEU A 162 20.56 -2.28 33.90
N GLN A 163 21.10 -1.19 33.35
CA GLN A 163 22.54 -1.10 33.03
C GLN A 163 23.39 -1.16 34.31
N HIS A 164 22.98 -0.46 35.36
CA HIS A 164 23.64 -0.53 36.67
C HIS A 164 23.66 -1.97 37.21
N MET A 165 22.52 -2.68 37.19
CA MET A 165 22.46 -4.06 37.69
C MET A 165 23.24 -5.05 36.82
N LYS A 166 23.32 -4.83 35.51
CA LYS A 166 24.19 -5.62 34.61
C LYS A 166 25.66 -5.43 34.97
N LYS A 167 26.09 -4.19 35.24
CA LYS A 167 27.45 -3.89 35.67
C LYS A 167 27.76 -4.54 37.03
N GLN A 168 26.88 -4.39 38.00
CA GLN A 168 27.01 -5.01 39.32
C GLN A 168 27.07 -6.55 39.23
N ARG A 169 26.28 -7.15 38.35
CA ARG A 169 26.33 -8.60 38.09
C ARG A 169 27.67 -9.03 37.50
N ALA A 170 28.21 -8.28 36.55
CA ALA A 170 29.53 -8.56 35.97
C ALA A 170 30.65 -8.46 37.03
N GLU A 171 30.57 -7.46 37.91
CA GLU A 171 31.53 -7.29 39.02
C GLU A 171 31.44 -8.45 40.04
N LEU A 172 30.23 -8.89 40.41
CA LEU A 172 30.06 -10.05 41.30
C LEU A 172 30.51 -11.35 40.64
N GLN A 173 30.32 -11.50 39.32
CA GLN A 173 30.79 -12.65 38.57
C GLN A 173 32.32 -12.68 38.47
N ALA A 174 32.97 -11.53 38.32
CA ALA A 174 34.44 -11.41 38.36
C ALA A 174 34.99 -11.73 39.77
N ARG A 175 34.35 -11.22 40.83
CA ARG A 175 34.71 -11.54 42.22
C ARG A 175 34.55 -13.03 42.52
N LEU A 176 33.50 -13.67 41.99
CA LEU A 176 33.30 -15.10 42.12
C LEU A 176 34.44 -15.89 41.47
N LYS A 177 34.82 -15.52 40.25
CA LYS A 177 35.95 -16.15 39.54
C LYS A 177 37.25 -16.02 40.32
N HIS A 178 37.56 -14.83 40.86
CA HIS A 178 38.73 -14.64 41.69
C HIS A 178 38.70 -15.46 43.00
N MET A 179 37.55 -15.59 43.65
CA MET A 179 37.39 -16.44 44.83
C MET A 179 37.53 -17.94 44.51
N GLU A 180 37.10 -18.36 43.33
CA GLU A 180 37.26 -19.74 42.84
C GLU A 180 38.70 -20.02 42.40
N GLU A 181 39.43 -19.02 41.89
CA GLU A 181 40.86 -19.08 41.56
C GLU A 181 41.74 -19.18 42.82
N THR A 182 41.45 -18.42 43.89
CA THR A 182 42.24 -18.44 45.14
C THR A 182 42.02 -19.68 46.00
N SER A 183 40.94 -20.43 45.78
CA SER A 183 40.62 -21.66 46.53
C SER A 183 41.19 -22.93 45.89
N ASN A 184 41.82 -22.81 44.71
CA ASN A 184 42.06 -23.94 43.82
C ASN A 184 43.55 -24.14 43.47
N ASP A 185 44.42 -24.03 44.47
CA ASP A 185 45.71 -24.69 44.40
C ASP A 185 45.50 -26.19 44.66
N HIS A 186 45.51 -26.92 43.54
CA HIS A 186 45.45 -28.37 43.36
C HIS A 186 44.06 -28.97 43.09
N GLN A 187 43.87 -29.35 41.82
CA GLN A 187 42.95 -30.38 41.31
C GLN A 187 41.47 -30.00 41.08
N THR A 188 41.14 -28.90 40.40
CA THR A 188 39.89 -28.86 39.59
C THR A 188 40.02 -27.99 38.34
N THR A 189 40.77 -28.44 37.33
CA THR A 189 40.80 -27.80 35.99
C THR A 189 39.94 -28.50 34.93
N ASN A 190 39.18 -29.56 35.27
CA ASN A 190 38.51 -30.40 34.26
C ASN A 190 36.97 -30.31 34.19
N LEU A 191 36.30 -29.40 34.90
CA LEU A 191 34.80 -29.35 34.90
C LEU A 191 34.18 -28.07 34.30
N LEU A 192 34.97 -27.04 33.98
CA LEU A 192 34.46 -25.78 33.41
C LEU A 192 34.35 -25.74 31.87
N PRO A 193 35.24 -26.37 31.08
CA PRO A 193 35.11 -26.37 29.62
C PRO A 193 33.88 -27.13 29.10
N GLU A 194 33.35 -28.09 29.88
CA GLU A 194 32.35 -29.05 29.41
C GLU A 194 30.90 -28.56 29.48
N SER A 195 30.59 -27.62 30.38
CA SER A 195 29.25 -26.99 30.43
C SER A 195 29.08 -25.83 29.45
N CYS A 196 30.20 -25.28 28.94
CA CYS A 196 30.19 -24.10 28.07
C CYS A 196 30.02 -24.45 26.58
N TRP A 197 30.34 -25.68 26.16
CA TRP A 197 30.32 -26.03 24.74
C TRP A 197 28.90 -26.03 24.13
N LEU A 198 27.91 -26.51 24.89
CA LEU A 198 26.49 -26.44 24.50
C LEU A 198 25.99 -25.00 24.39
N GLU A 199 26.38 -24.13 25.33
CA GLU A 199 26.03 -22.71 25.29
C GLU A 199 26.70 -22.01 24.10
N THR A 200 27.94 -22.36 23.77
CA THR A 200 28.64 -21.80 22.60
C THR A 200 28.04 -22.30 21.28
N GLU A 201 27.65 -23.57 21.20
CA GLU A 201 27.03 -24.14 20.00
C GLU A 201 25.61 -23.58 19.80
N GLU A 202 24.84 -23.45 20.88
CA GLU A 202 23.52 -22.81 20.85
C GLU A 202 23.64 -21.33 20.43
N GLU A 203 24.60 -20.59 20.97
CA GLU A 203 24.83 -19.19 20.58
C GLU A 203 25.23 -19.07 19.10
N LEU A 204 26.02 -20.01 18.60
CA LEU A 204 26.45 -20.06 17.19
C LEU A 204 25.27 -20.32 16.26
N GLU A 205 24.42 -21.28 16.61
CA GLU A 205 23.22 -21.61 15.84
C GLU A 205 22.19 -20.46 15.90
N LEU A 206 22.05 -19.77 17.02
CA LEU A 206 21.23 -18.55 17.14
C LEU A 206 21.78 -17.42 16.25
N ARG A 207 23.10 -17.22 16.21
CA ARG A 207 23.74 -16.25 15.30
C ARG A 207 23.48 -16.63 13.83
N ARG A 208 23.59 -17.92 13.47
CA ARG A 208 23.29 -18.42 12.13
C ARG A 208 21.84 -18.15 11.72
N ARG A 209 20.89 -18.40 12.62
CA ARG A 209 19.46 -18.07 12.39
C ARG A 209 19.23 -16.58 12.21
N ALA A 210 19.91 -15.73 12.98
CA ALA A 210 19.83 -14.29 12.83
C ALA A 210 20.40 -13.80 11.48
N GLU A 211 21.49 -14.38 10.99
CA GLU A 211 22.05 -14.09 9.67
C GLU A 211 21.11 -14.53 8.54
N LEU A 212 20.52 -15.73 8.63
CA LEU A 212 19.52 -16.21 7.68
C LEU A 212 18.26 -15.35 7.66
N GLN A 213 17.81 -14.84 8.81
CA GLN A 213 16.68 -13.92 8.87
C GLN A 213 17.00 -12.60 8.15
N LYS A 214 18.18 -12.02 8.39
CA LYS A 214 18.62 -10.80 7.67
C LYS A 214 18.70 -11.02 6.16
N LEU A 215 19.14 -12.20 5.71
CA LEU A 215 19.17 -12.56 4.29
C LEU A 215 17.75 -12.57 3.69
N LYS A 216 16.76 -13.12 4.40
CA LYS A 216 15.36 -13.09 3.97
C LYS A 216 14.82 -11.66 3.89
N ASP A 217 15.19 -10.80 4.84
CA ASP A 217 14.75 -9.41 4.85
C ASP A 217 15.39 -8.60 3.70
N GLU A 218 16.63 -8.91 3.32
CA GLU A 218 17.30 -8.35 2.13
C GLU A 218 16.64 -8.80 0.82
N GLN A 219 16.28 -10.08 0.72
CA GLN A 219 15.53 -10.57 -0.44
C GLN A 219 14.19 -9.85 -0.58
N LYS A 220 13.46 -9.63 0.52
CA LYS A 220 12.23 -8.85 0.51
C LYS A 220 12.43 -7.41 0.04
N ARG A 221 13.47 -6.72 0.56
CA ARG A 221 13.82 -5.37 0.12
C ARG A 221 14.11 -5.32 -1.38
N ARG A 222 14.91 -6.26 -1.89
CA ARG A 222 15.19 -6.40 -3.33
C ARG A 222 13.91 -6.57 -4.14
N ASP A 223 12.97 -7.41 -3.69
CA ASP A 223 11.72 -7.65 -4.38
C ASP A 223 10.77 -6.43 -4.34
N GLU A 224 10.83 -5.61 -3.28
CA GLU A 224 10.13 -4.33 -3.21
C GLU A 224 10.70 -3.31 -4.21
N VAL A 225 12.03 -3.20 -4.31
CA VAL A 225 12.70 -2.34 -5.30
C VAL A 225 12.37 -2.82 -6.72
N LEU A 226 12.35 -4.13 -6.98
CA LEU A 226 11.95 -4.69 -8.28
C LEU A 226 10.53 -4.28 -8.67
N LYS A 227 9.57 -4.39 -7.74
CA LYS A 227 8.19 -3.96 -8.00
C LYS A 227 8.11 -2.48 -8.36
N HIS A 228 8.90 -1.64 -7.69
CA HIS A 228 8.92 -0.22 -7.98
C HIS A 228 9.52 0.07 -9.37
N ARG A 229 10.61 -0.61 -9.71
CA ARG A 229 11.26 -0.54 -11.03
C ARG A 229 10.34 -1.02 -12.15
N GLU A 230 9.60 -2.11 -11.95
CA GLU A 230 8.60 -2.59 -12.90
C GLU A 230 7.44 -1.59 -13.08
N ALA A 231 6.97 -0.97 -11.99
CA ALA A 231 5.94 0.06 -12.06
C ALA A 231 6.41 1.30 -12.83
N CYS A 232 7.66 1.73 -12.58
CA CYS A 232 8.28 2.84 -13.29
C CYS A 232 8.39 2.54 -14.79
N ALA A 233 8.95 1.37 -15.15
CA ALA A 233 9.05 0.91 -16.53
C ALA A 233 7.68 0.83 -17.24
N GLN A 234 6.61 0.44 -16.55
CA GLN A 234 5.26 0.46 -17.12
C GLN A 234 4.76 1.88 -17.45
N GLN A 235 5.13 2.88 -16.66
CA GLN A 235 4.75 4.28 -16.95
C GLN A 235 5.55 4.83 -18.13
N ILE A 236 6.84 4.54 -18.21
CA ILE A 236 7.68 4.85 -19.38
C ILE A 236 7.05 4.28 -20.65
N ASN A 237 6.76 2.97 -20.67
CA ASN A 237 6.12 2.32 -21.82
C ASN A 237 4.78 2.97 -22.22
N LYS A 238 3.98 3.46 -21.25
CA LYS A 238 2.72 4.17 -21.56
C LYS A 238 2.96 5.52 -22.24
N LEU A 239 3.95 6.27 -21.77
CA LEU A 239 4.32 7.55 -22.36
C LEU A 239 4.95 7.37 -23.75
N GLU A 240 5.83 6.38 -23.92
CA GLU A 240 6.37 6.00 -25.23
C GLU A 240 5.28 5.55 -26.21
N PHE A 241 4.31 4.76 -25.73
CA PHE A 241 3.17 4.36 -26.56
C PHE A 241 2.31 5.55 -26.98
N LYS A 242 2.06 6.50 -26.06
CA LYS A 242 1.37 7.76 -26.40
C LYS A 242 2.17 8.55 -27.44
N MET A 243 3.49 8.67 -27.26
CA MET A 243 4.39 9.36 -28.19
C MET A 243 4.33 8.74 -29.59
N LEU A 244 4.31 7.40 -29.67
CA LEU A 244 4.17 6.69 -30.94
C LEU A 244 2.82 6.99 -31.60
N LEU A 245 1.73 6.96 -30.85
CA LEU A 245 0.39 7.25 -31.37
C LEU A 245 0.23 8.70 -31.82
N SER A 246 0.74 9.65 -31.03
CA SER A 246 0.69 11.06 -31.40
C SER A 246 1.59 11.32 -32.62
N SER A 247 2.71 10.61 -32.78
CA SER A 247 3.61 10.73 -33.92
C SER A 247 2.94 10.21 -35.19
N GLN A 248 2.27 9.05 -35.08
CA GLN A 248 1.45 8.52 -36.16
C GLN A 248 0.33 9.49 -36.56
N THR A 249 -0.33 10.12 -35.59
CA THR A 249 -1.41 11.09 -35.84
C THR A 249 -0.88 12.34 -36.55
N LEU A 250 0.23 12.91 -36.07
CA LEU A 250 0.88 14.06 -36.71
C LEU A 250 1.37 13.72 -38.14
N ALA A 251 1.87 12.51 -38.37
CA ALA A 251 2.30 12.06 -39.69
C ALA A 251 1.11 11.94 -40.67
N GLU A 252 -0.04 11.45 -40.19
CA GLU A 252 -1.29 11.41 -40.96
C GLU A 252 -1.78 12.83 -41.29
N ASP A 253 -1.76 13.74 -40.33
CA ASP A 253 -2.11 15.16 -40.52
C ASP A 253 -1.17 15.85 -41.51
N LEU A 254 0.14 15.59 -41.42
CA LEU A 254 1.14 16.09 -42.36
C LEU A 254 0.86 15.57 -43.79
N ARG A 255 0.45 14.31 -43.92
CA ARG A 255 0.02 13.71 -45.19
C ARG A 255 -1.22 14.42 -45.74
N HIS A 256 -2.22 14.67 -44.90
CA HIS A 256 -3.44 15.39 -45.29
C HIS A 256 -3.19 16.85 -45.70
N VAL A 257 -2.34 17.57 -44.97
CA VAL A 257 -1.92 18.94 -45.31
C VAL A 257 -1.16 18.94 -46.64
N SER A 258 -0.27 17.97 -46.86
CA SER A 258 0.46 17.82 -48.12
C SER A 258 -0.47 17.55 -49.30
N MET A 259 -1.43 16.62 -49.15
CA MET A 259 -2.45 16.36 -50.19
C MET A 259 -3.31 17.58 -50.52
N SER A 260 -3.69 18.34 -49.49
CA SER A 260 -4.50 19.56 -49.63
C SER A 260 -3.70 20.66 -50.35
N LEU A 261 -2.42 20.82 -49.99
CA LEU A 261 -1.49 21.73 -50.66
C LEU A 261 -1.30 21.35 -52.13
N ASP A 262 -1.08 20.07 -52.44
CA ASP A 262 -0.94 19.59 -53.83
C ASP A 262 -2.24 19.79 -54.64
N SER A 263 -3.40 19.62 -54.01
CA SER A 263 -4.70 19.85 -54.65
C SER A 263 -4.94 21.33 -54.95
N LEU A 264 -4.57 22.21 -54.01
CA LEU A 264 -4.63 23.66 -54.21
C LEU A 264 -3.62 24.11 -55.27
N GLU A 265 -2.48 23.43 -55.36
CA GLU A 265 -1.46 23.71 -56.37
C GLU A 265 -1.91 23.36 -57.79
N ARG A 266 -2.56 22.20 -57.95
CA ARG A 266 -3.18 21.79 -59.21
C ARG A 266 -4.33 22.70 -59.63
N SER A 267 -5.24 23.05 -58.73
CA SER A 267 -6.38 23.92 -59.05
C SER A 267 -5.97 25.35 -59.40
N SER A 268 -4.90 25.85 -58.77
CA SER A 268 -4.32 27.16 -59.07
C SER A 268 -3.60 27.17 -60.43
N MET A 269 -2.96 26.07 -60.86
CA MET A 269 -2.46 25.94 -62.25
C MET A 269 -3.59 25.94 -63.28
N GLU A 270 -4.75 25.35 -62.97
CA GLU A 270 -5.94 25.34 -63.84
C GLU A 270 -6.66 26.71 -63.91
N MET A 271 -6.63 27.50 -62.83
CA MET A 271 -7.32 28.81 -62.70
C MET A 271 -6.55 30.03 -63.23
N GLN A 272 -5.33 29.88 -63.77
CA GLN A 272 -4.51 30.97 -64.34
C GLN A 272 -5.11 31.70 -65.57
N ARG A 273 -6.41 31.53 -65.86
CA ARG A 273 -7.17 32.28 -66.88
C ARG A 273 -8.01 33.45 -66.37
N GLY A 274 -8.09 33.72 -65.05
CA GLY A 274 -8.90 34.82 -64.49
C GLY A 274 -8.30 35.46 -63.24
N ASP A 275 -8.10 36.78 -63.28
CA ASP A 275 -7.09 37.52 -62.49
C ASP A 275 -7.56 38.03 -61.10
N SER A 276 -8.68 37.56 -60.55
CA SER A 276 -9.27 38.14 -59.33
C SER A 276 -9.42 37.20 -58.12
N THR A 277 -9.10 35.90 -58.26
CA THR A 277 -9.14 34.92 -57.15
C THR A 277 -7.75 34.46 -56.68
N ALA A 278 -6.69 34.89 -57.37
CA ALA A 278 -5.32 34.43 -57.15
C ALA A 278 -4.73 34.84 -55.79
N GLU A 279 -5.01 36.05 -55.32
CA GLU A 279 -4.42 36.60 -54.08
C GLU A 279 -4.95 35.89 -52.82
N SER A 280 -6.23 35.50 -52.82
CA SER A 280 -6.83 34.71 -51.73
C SER A 280 -6.30 33.27 -51.71
N GLN A 281 -6.10 32.65 -52.87
CA GLN A 281 -5.55 31.29 -52.98
C GLN A 281 -4.07 31.24 -52.59
N GLU A 282 -3.30 32.29 -52.91
CA GLU A 282 -1.90 32.41 -52.51
C GLU A 282 -1.77 32.53 -50.98
N GLY A 283 -2.64 33.28 -50.31
CA GLY A 283 -2.69 33.33 -48.85
C GLY A 283 -3.00 31.99 -48.19
N GLU A 284 -3.87 31.17 -48.80
CA GLU A 284 -4.18 29.82 -48.32
C GLU A 284 -3.03 28.83 -48.55
N ARG A 285 -2.34 28.90 -49.70
CA ARG A 285 -1.11 28.14 -49.98
C ARG A 285 -0.03 28.42 -48.93
N GLN A 286 0.22 29.69 -48.63
CA GLN A 286 1.23 30.08 -47.64
C GLN A 286 0.86 29.56 -46.24
N ARG A 287 -0.43 29.62 -45.85
CA ARG A 287 -0.89 29.04 -44.58
C ARG A 287 -0.68 27.53 -44.51
N LEU A 288 -1.02 26.79 -45.57
CA LEU A 288 -0.84 25.33 -45.62
C LEU A 288 0.65 24.95 -45.64
N LYS A 289 1.49 25.72 -46.32
CA LYS A 289 2.94 25.54 -46.33
C LYS A 289 3.55 25.76 -44.95
N MET A 290 3.19 26.85 -44.27
CA MET A 290 3.61 27.10 -42.90
C MET A 290 3.14 25.98 -41.97
N LYS A 291 1.88 25.55 -42.07
CA LYS A 291 1.36 24.43 -41.28
C LYS A 291 2.12 23.13 -41.52
N LYS A 292 2.48 22.83 -42.78
CA LYS A 292 3.30 21.67 -43.14
C LYS A 292 4.68 21.76 -42.49
N GLU A 293 5.36 22.89 -42.61
CA GLU A 293 6.68 23.12 -42.01
C GLU A 293 6.64 23.01 -40.47
N THR A 294 5.58 23.52 -39.82
CA THR A 294 5.39 23.36 -38.37
C THR A 294 5.20 21.90 -37.95
N LEU A 295 4.34 21.15 -38.66
CA LEU A 295 4.08 19.74 -38.35
C LEU A 295 5.31 18.86 -38.61
N ASP A 296 6.04 19.13 -39.69
CA ASP A 296 7.27 18.42 -40.03
C ASP A 296 8.38 18.69 -39.00
N ALA A 297 8.53 19.95 -38.55
CA ALA A 297 9.45 20.29 -37.46
C ALA A 297 9.10 19.58 -36.14
N GLN A 298 7.81 19.51 -35.77
CA GLN A 298 7.37 18.81 -34.56
C GLN A 298 7.67 17.30 -34.60
N LEU A 299 7.51 16.68 -35.77
CA LEU A 299 7.83 15.26 -35.97
C LEU A 299 9.35 15.00 -35.94
N GLN A 300 10.14 15.85 -36.59
CA GLN A 300 11.61 15.72 -36.61
C GLN A 300 12.22 15.92 -35.21
N ASP A 301 11.69 16.86 -34.44
CA ASP A 301 12.16 17.16 -33.08
C ASP A 301 11.65 16.15 -32.05
N GLY A 302 10.77 15.22 -32.41
CA GLY A 302 10.16 14.27 -31.48
C GLY A 302 9.24 14.94 -30.42
N ARG A 303 8.88 16.21 -30.61
CA ARG A 303 7.99 16.98 -29.72
C ARG A 303 6.54 16.65 -29.96
N VAL A 304 6.17 15.46 -29.52
CA VAL A 304 4.86 14.86 -29.79
C VAL A 304 4.05 14.63 -28.50
N LEU A 305 4.69 14.78 -27.35
CA LEU A 305 4.07 14.75 -26.04
C LEU A 305 3.90 16.17 -25.49
N SER A 306 3.16 16.33 -24.39
CA SER A 306 3.16 17.60 -23.67
C SER A 306 4.50 17.79 -22.94
N VAL A 307 4.90 19.03 -22.68
CA VAL A 307 6.15 19.34 -21.94
C VAL A 307 6.18 18.63 -20.57
N GLU A 308 5.04 18.54 -19.88
CA GLU A 308 4.90 17.83 -18.60
C GLU A 308 5.09 16.31 -18.76
N GLU A 309 4.62 15.72 -19.86
CA GLU A 309 4.79 14.30 -20.16
C GLU A 309 6.23 13.96 -20.57
N GLU A 310 6.92 14.85 -21.29
CA GLU A 310 8.35 14.73 -21.64
C GLU A 310 9.23 14.80 -20.38
N GLU A 311 9.00 15.80 -19.52
CA GLU A 311 9.69 15.92 -18.23
C GLU A 311 9.44 14.69 -17.34
N SER A 312 8.20 14.19 -17.32
CA SER A 312 7.86 12.98 -16.58
C SER A 312 8.52 11.73 -17.16
N LEU A 313 8.70 11.63 -18.47
CA LEU A 313 9.37 10.49 -19.10
C LEU A 313 10.85 10.44 -18.68
N VAL A 314 11.54 11.58 -18.76
CA VAL A 314 12.94 11.70 -18.34
C VAL A 314 13.11 11.37 -16.86
N LEU A 315 12.27 11.91 -15.98
CA LEU A 315 12.35 11.61 -14.55
C LEU A 315 12.13 10.12 -14.25
N LEU A 316 11.18 9.48 -14.94
CA LEU A 316 10.94 8.04 -14.78
C LEU A 316 12.11 7.20 -15.28
N GLU A 317 12.79 7.62 -16.35
CA GLU A 317 14.00 6.97 -16.85
C GLU A 317 15.16 7.07 -15.84
N GLU A 318 15.38 8.26 -15.27
CA GLU A 318 16.35 8.48 -14.20
C GLU A 318 16.03 7.66 -12.94
N ASP A 319 14.75 7.62 -12.53
CA ASP A 319 14.27 6.80 -11.42
C ASP A 319 14.50 5.29 -11.71
N CYS A 320 14.27 4.84 -12.95
CA CYS A 320 14.58 3.46 -13.34
C CYS A 320 16.07 3.15 -13.20
N GLU A 321 16.96 4.03 -13.66
CA GLU A 321 18.41 3.85 -13.54
C GLU A 321 18.86 3.83 -12.07
N ALA A 322 18.32 4.72 -11.25
CA ALA A 322 18.57 4.74 -9.81
C ALA A 322 18.10 3.45 -9.12
N LEU A 323 16.94 2.92 -9.52
CA LEU A 323 16.41 1.66 -9.00
C LEU A 323 17.23 0.44 -9.46
N ASP A 324 17.73 0.44 -10.69
CA ASP A 324 18.63 -0.61 -11.18
C ASP A 324 19.96 -0.61 -10.38
N ALA A 325 20.54 0.57 -10.09
CA ALA A 325 21.70 0.69 -9.20
C ALA A 325 21.42 0.21 -7.76
N ALA A 326 20.22 0.52 -7.23
CA ALA A 326 19.79 0.03 -5.92
C ALA A 326 19.63 -1.51 -5.89
N LEU A 327 19.13 -2.11 -6.98
CA LEU A 327 19.04 -3.55 -7.13
C LEU A 327 20.42 -4.22 -7.15
N GLU A 328 21.38 -3.64 -7.86
CA GLU A 328 22.77 -4.11 -7.85
C GLU A 328 23.36 -4.07 -6.44
N PHE A 329 23.15 -2.99 -5.70
CA PHE A 329 23.59 -2.87 -4.30
C PHE A 329 22.96 -3.95 -3.41
N GLU A 330 21.65 -4.18 -3.49
CA GLU A 330 20.99 -5.24 -2.71
C GLU A 330 21.47 -6.63 -3.12
N ASN A 331 21.71 -6.87 -4.41
CA ASN A 331 22.28 -8.13 -4.90
C ASN A 331 23.67 -8.39 -4.32
N ILE A 332 24.54 -7.38 -4.28
CA ILE A 332 25.87 -7.47 -3.64
C ILE A 332 25.72 -7.78 -2.15
N CYS A 333 24.82 -7.09 -1.44
CA CYS A 333 24.54 -7.33 -0.01
C CYS A 333 24.10 -8.78 0.25
N ILE A 334 23.19 -9.29 -0.58
CA ILE A 334 22.69 -10.67 -0.52
C ILE A 334 23.83 -11.66 -0.76
N GLN A 335 24.63 -11.47 -1.80
CA GLN A 335 25.76 -12.36 -2.13
C GLN A 335 26.80 -12.38 -1.00
N GLU A 336 27.16 -11.22 -0.47
CA GLU A 336 28.14 -11.11 0.60
C GLU A 336 27.63 -11.80 1.89
N ARG A 337 26.32 -11.70 2.17
CA ARG A 337 25.69 -12.39 3.31
C ARG A 337 25.57 -13.88 3.13
N GLN A 338 25.23 -14.36 1.94
CA GLN A 338 25.28 -15.78 1.60
C GLN A 338 26.69 -16.32 1.79
N LYS A 339 27.71 -15.59 1.33
CA LYS A 339 29.12 -15.94 1.53
C LYS A 339 29.44 -16.04 3.02
N ARG A 340 29.06 -15.04 3.83
CA ARG A 340 29.25 -15.05 5.30
C ARG A 340 28.62 -16.28 5.96
N ILE A 341 27.35 -16.59 5.64
CA ILE A 341 26.65 -17.76 6.18
C ILE A 341 27.36 -19.05 5.79
N ASN A 342 27.80 -19.18 4.53
CA ASN A 342 28.48 -20.37 4.03
C ASN A 342 29.88 -20.54 4.64
N THR A 343 30.65 -19.46 4.76
CA THR A 343 31.99 -19.50 5.40
C THR A 343 31.86 -19.83 6.88
N ASN A 344 30.90 -19.25 7.58
CA ASN A 344 30.61 -19.54 8.99
C ASN A 344 30.12 -20.98 9.18
N SER A 345 29.41 -21.54 8.19
CA SER A 345 28.97 -22.94 8.22
C SER A 345 30.15 -23.92 8.04
N SER A 346 31.12 -23.60 7.18
CA SER A 346 32.27 -24.48 6.93
C SER A 346 33.41 -24.31 7.96
N SER A 347 33.60 -23.10 8.50
CA SER A 347 34.68 -22.82 9.47
C SER A 347 34.46 -23.51 10.82
N ASN A 348 33.22 -23.88 11.14
CA ASN A 348 32.89 -24.64 12.34
C ASN A 348 32.89 -26.16 12.09
N GLN A 349 32.97 -26.59 10.83
CA GLN A 349 33.23 -27.97 10.41
C GLN A 349 34.72 -28.14 10.13
N SER A 350 35.54 -27.96 11.16
CA SER A 350 36.91 -28.45 11.12
C SER A 350 36.87 -29.99 11.07
N PRO A 351 37.48 -30.65 10.05
CA PRO A 351 37.43 -32.10 9.91
C PRO A 351 38.17 -32.84 11.04
N ASN A 352 38.88 -32.11 11.92
CA ASN A 352 39.64 -32.66 13.04
C ASN A 352 38.96 -32.44 14.41
N THR A 353 37.88 -31.66 14.52
CA THR A 353 37.23 -31.42 15.84
C THR A 353 36.09 -32.40 16.13
N GLU A 354 35.34 -32.85 15.11
CA GLU A 354 34.35 -33.93 15.24
C GLU A 354 34.93 -35.24 15.79
N PRO A 355 36.09 -35.75 15.32
CA PRO A 355 36.68 -36.96 15.90
C PRO A 355 37.10 -36.76 17.36
N ASP A 356 37.59 -35.58 17.75
CA ASP A 356 38.01 -35.34 19.14
C ASP A 356 36.82 -35.25 20.11
N GLN A 357 35.70 -34.64 19.70
CA GLN A 357 34.48 -34.55 20.50
C GLN A 357 33.76 -35.89 20.63
N LEU A 358 33.60 -36.61 19.51
CA LEU A 358 33.03 -37.96 19.52
C LEU A 358 33.89 -38.89 20.36
N THR A 359 35.22 -38.79 20.24
CA THR A 359 36.15 -39.59 21.06
C THR A 359 36.08 -39.22 22.53
N ALA A 360 35.88 -37.94 22.88
CA ALA A 360 35.67 -37.51 24.26
C ALA A 360 34.35 -38.02 24.86
N VAL A 361 33.26 -37.97 24.10
CA VAL A 361 31.96 -38.53 24.49
C VAL A 361 32.06 -40.04 24.64
N ILE A 362 32.68 -40.75 23.69
CA ILE A 362 32.90 -42.20 23.76
C ILE A 362 33.75 -42.56 24.98
N ARG A 363 34.79 -41.77 25.31
CA ARG A 363 35.62 -41.98 26.49
C ARG A 363 34.80 -41.85 27.78
N LYS A 364 33.92 -40.85 27.87
CA LYS A 364 33.01 -40.67 29.01
C LYS A 364 31.98 -41.80 29.12
N ILE A 365 31.40 -42.23 28.00
CA ILE A 365 30.47 -43.37 27.98
C ILE A 365 31.17 -44.64 28.47
N ARG A 366 32.45 -44.84 28.11
CA ARG A 366 33.26 -45.97 28.61
C ARG A 366 33.59 -45.90 30.10
N THR A 367 33.53 -44.73 30.74
CA THR A 367 33.75 -44.57 32.19
C THR A 367 32.49 -44.75 33.03
N LEU A 368 31.30 -44.80 32.41
CA LEU A 368 30.03 -45.00 33.10
C LEU A 368 29.82 -46.48 33.48
N SER A 369 29.04 -46.73 34.53
CA SER A 369 28.65 -48.09 34.90
C SER A 369 27.65 -48.67 33.88
N ALA A 370 27.54 -50.00 33.79
CA ALA A 370 26.62 -50.65 32.86
C ALA A 370 25.15 -50.21 33.05
N THR A 371 24.75 -49.96 34.30
CA THR A 371 23.42 -49.44 34.63
C THR A 371 23.23 -48.01 34.10
N ASP A 372 24.20 -47.12 34.30
CA ASP A 372 24.13 -45.73 33.84
C ASP A 372 24.09 -45.63 32.31
N VAL A 373 24.86 -46.49 31.62
CA VAL A 373 24.84 -46.59 30.15
C VAL A 373 23.47 -47.05 29.67
N SER A 374 22.85 -48.03 30.34
CA SER A 374 21.51 -48.51 29.98
C SER A 374 20.43 -47.43 30.18
N GLU A 375 20.49 -46.66 31.27
CA GLU A 375 19.56 -45.56 31.53
C GLU A 375 19.75 -44.41 30.53
N LEU A 376 20.99 -44.06 30.21
CA LEU A 376 21.32 -43.06 29.19
C LEU A 376 20.82 -43.48 27.80
N LEU A 377 20.97 -44.75 27.46
CA LEU A 377 20.49 -45.29 26.19
C LEU A 377 18.96 -45.24 26.10
N ILE A 378 18.25 -45.60 27.17
CA ILE A 378 16.78 -45.47 27.25
C ILE A 378 16.34 -44.01 27.07
N LYS A 379 17.01 -43.06 27.76
CA LYS A 379 16.72 -41.62 27.61
C LYS A 379 16.98 -41.13 26.18
N TYR A 380 18.08 -41.57 25.56
CA TYR A 380 18.39 -41.24 24.18
C TYR A 380 17.34 -41.81 23.22
N PHE A 381 16.97 -43.08 23.35
CA PHE A 381 15.93 -43.70 22.52
C PHE A 381 14.60 -42.98 22.66
N ASN A 382 14.16 -42.71 23.90
CA ASN A 382 12.95 -41.94 24.14
C ASN A 382 13.04 -40.55 23.49
N LYS A 383 14.19 -39.86 23.61
CA LYS A 383 14.38 -38.56 22.96
C LYS A 383 14.32 -38.65 21.45
N VAL A 384 14.94 -39.66 20.82
CA VAL A 384 14.90 -39.88 19.38
C VAL A 384 13.49 -40.22 18.91
N VAL A 385 12.77 -41.07 19.65
CA VAL A 385 11.36 -41.41 19.34
C VAL A 385 10.50 -40.15 19.42
N CYS A 386 10.56 -39.39 20.52
CA CYS A 386 9.81 -38.13 20.64
C CYS A 386 10.18 -37.14 19.53
N LEU A 387 11.47 -37.00 19.18
CA LEU A 387 11.88 -36.11 18.09
C LEU A 387 11.33 -36.57 16.74
N ARG A 388 11.34 -37.87 16.46
CA ARG A 388 10.76 -38.43 15.22
C ARG A 388 9.25 -38.22 15.17
N GLU A 389 8.54 -38.43 16.28
CA GLU A 389 7.11 -38.13 16.37
C GLU A 389 6.83 -36.64 16.14
N THR A 390 7.60 -35.73 16.76
CA THR A 390 7.44 -34.29 16.53
C THR A 390 7.72 -33.90 15.08
N LEU A 391 8.72 -34.51 14.45
CA LEU A 391 9.05 -34.27 13.04
C LEU A 391 7.91 -34.77 12.13
N GLN A 392 7.37 -35.96 12.41
CA GLN A 392 6.24 -36.52 11.66
C GLN A 392 4.99 -35.65 11.82
N ASN A 393 4.68 -35.20 13.04
CA ASN A 393 3.56 -34.28 13.29
C ASN A 393 3.74 -32.95 12.56
N LEU A 394 4.96 -32.41 12.52
CA LEU A 394 5.24 -31.18 11.76
C LEU A 394 5.07 -31.40 10.26
N HIS A 395 5.51 -32.54 9.73
CA HIS A 395 5.34 -32.89 8.33
C HIS A 395 3.86 -33.01 7.96
N LEU A 396 3.07 -33.73 8.76
CA LEU A 396 1.62 -33.81 8.60
C LEU A 396 0.96 -32.42 8.65
N ARG A 397 1.40 -31.55 9.56
CA ARG A 397 0.89 -30.18 9.63
C ARG A 397 1.24 -29.36 8.39
N CYS A 398 2.43 -29.55 7.81
CA CYS A 398 2.79 -28.94 6.53
C CYS A 398 1.88 -29.46 5.40
N ASP A 399 1.67 -30.77 5.30
CA ASP A 399 0.80 -31.38 4.28
C ASP A 399 -0.66 -30.88 4.38
N GLU A 400 -1.18 -30.76 5.61
CA GLU A 400 -2.50 -30.16 5.88
C GLU A 400 -2.58 -28.73 5.37
N LEU A 401 -1.57 -27.90 5.69
CA LEU A 401 -1.53 -26.51 5.24
C LEU A 401 -1.42 -26.41 3.71
N GLU A 402 -0.65 -27.30 3.07
CA GLU A 402 -0.59 -27.36 1.61
C GLU A 402 -1.95 -27.74 0.99
N LEU A 403 -2.68 -28.68 1.57
CA LEU A 403 -4.04 -29.01 1.12
C LEU A 403 -4.97 -27.80 1.26
N VAL A 404 -4.93 -27.09 2.39
CA VAL A 404 -5.72 -25.86 2.58
C VAL A 404 -5.35 -24.81 1.53
N VAL A 405 -4.07 -24.62 1.24
CA VAL A 405 -3.62 -23.69 0.19
C VAL A 405 -4.18 -24.10 -1.16
N ARG A 406 -4.07 -25.38 -1.55
CA ARG A 406 -4.64 -25.90 -2.82
C ARG A 406 -6.15 -25.69 -2.91
N GLU A 407 -6.89 -25.89 -1.82
CA GLU A 407 -8.33 -25.63 -1.78
C GLU A 407 -8.66 -24.15 -1.98
N LYS A 408 -7.89 -23.25 -1.34
CA LYS A 408 -8.06 -21.80 -1.54
C LYS A 408 -7.72 -21.38 -2.97
N GLU A 409 -6.66 -21.93 -3.56
CA GLU A 409 -6.31 -21.69 -4.97
C GLU A 409 -7.42 -22.14 -5.92
N MET A 410 -8.02 -23.31 -5.70
CA MET A 410 -9.17 -23.77 -6.48
C MET A 410 -10.36 -22.81 -6.36
N MET A 411 -10.64 -22.30 -5.16
CA MET A 411 -11.70 -21.31 -4.95
C MET A 411 -11.41 -19.99 -5.66
N VAL A 412 -10.18 -19.49 -5.58
CA VAL A 412 -9.73 -18.28 -6.30
C VAL A 412 -9.90 -18.47 -7.81
N ASN A 413 -9.41 -19.58 -8.36
CA ASN A 413 -9.56 -19.90 -9.79
C ASN A 413 -11.02 -19.96 -10.23
N LYS A 414 -11.91 -20.50 -9.36
CA LYS A 414 -13.35 -20.52 -9.63
C LYS A 414 -13.95 -19.12 -9.61
N MET A 415 -13.56 -18.28 -8.66
CA MET A 415 -13.98 -16.88 -8.59
C MET A 415 -13.50 -16.09 -9.81
N ASP A 416 -12.25 -16.30 -10.25
CA ASP A 416 -11.71 -15.67 -11.45
C ASP A 416 -12.43 -16.11 -12.72
N SER A 417 -12.73 -17.40 -12.86
CA SER A 417 -13.53 -17.91 -13.98
C SER A 417 -14.93 -17.29 -14.01
N ASN A 418 -15.56 -17.14 -12.83
CA ASN A 418 -16.86 -16.48 -12.72
C ASN A 418 -16.77 -14.98 -13.07
N ARG A 419 -15.72 -14.30 -12.60
CA ARG A 419 -15.44 -12.89 -12.92
C ARG A 419 -15.28 -12.69 -14.42
N GLN A 420 -14.45 -13.50 -15.09
CA GLN A 420 -14.26 -13.46 -16.54
C GLN A 420 -15.59 -13.68 -17.29
N ARG A 421 -16.40 -14.65 -16.87
CA ARG A 421 -17.73 -14.87 -17.47
C ARG A 421 -18.64 -13.64 -17.32
N LEU A 422 -18.68 -13.04 -16.14
CA LEU A 422 -19.47 -11.83 -15.89
C LEU A 422 -19.00 -10.65 -16.73
N THR A 423 -17.68 -10.48 -16.92
CA THR A 423 -17.13 -9.47 -17.83
C THR A 423 -17.61 -9.69 -19.27
N LEU A 424 -17.47 -10.91 -19.80
CA LEU A 424 -17.94 -11.24 -21.15
C LEU A 424 -19.45 -11.05 -21.32
N ASP A 425 -20.25 -11.38 -20.31
CA ASP A 425 -21.70 -11.17 -20.35
C ASP A 425 -22.06 -9.69 -20.30
N ALA A 426 -21.30 -8.86 -19.57
CA ALA A 426 -21.46 -7.41 -19.58
C ALA A 426 -21.13 -6.83 -20.96
N ASP A 427 -20.03 -7.25 -21.59
CA ASP A 427 -19.63 -6.82 -22.93
C ASP A 427 -20.66 -7.22 -24.00
N ARG A 428 -21.20 -8.44 -23.91
CA ARG A 428 -22.30 -8.91 -24.78
C ARG A 428 -23.53 -8.04 -24.64
N ARG A 429 -23.92 -7.69 -23.41
CA ARG A 429 -25.07 -6.78 -23.14
C ARG A 429 -24.81 -5.38 -23.68
N LEU A 430 -23.61 -4.84 -23.48
CA LEU A 430 -23.23 -3.54 -24.01
C LEU A 430 -23.29 -3.52 -25.55
N THR A 431 -22.73 -4.55 -26.19
CA THR A 431 -22.77 -4.71 -27.65
C THR A 431 -24.20 -4.85 -28.17
N GLN A 432 -25.07 -5.57 -27.45
CA GLN A 432 -26.48 -5.67 -27.80
C GLN A 432 -27.18 -4.31 -27.69
N LEU A 433 -26.97 -3.57 -26.60
CA LEU A 433 -27.51 -2.22 -26.43
C LEU A 433 -27.03 -1.28 -27.54
N GLN A 434 -25.75 -1.31 -27.90
CA GLN A 434 -25.21 -0.51 -29.01
C GLN A 434 -25.90 -0.85 -30.34
N ARG A 435 -26.11 -2.14 -30.64
CA ARG A 435 -26.84 -2.57 -31.84
C ARG A 435 -28.29 -2.10 -31.83
N ASP A 436 -28.98 -2.22 -30.70
CA ASP A 436 -30.36 -1.78 -30.54
C ASP A 436 -30.49 -0.26 -30.69
N HIS A 437 -29.56 0.51 -30.09
CA HIS A 437 -29.48 1.96 -30.27
C HIS A 437 -29.23 2.34 -31.73
N GLN A 438 -28.32 1.66 -32.41
CA GLN A 438 -28.05 1.90 -33.83
C GLN A 438 -29.28 1.62 -34.70
N PHE A 439 -29.99 0.52 -34.44
CA PHE A 439 -31.24 0.17 -35.12
C PHE A 439 -32.33 1.21 -34.86
N ASN A 440 -32.48 1.69 -33.62
CA ASN A 440 -33.44 2.74 -33.27
C ASN A 440 -33.11 4.06 -33.99
N ILE A 441 -31.83 4.45 -34.05
CA ILE A 441 -31.39 5.63 -34.81
C ILE A 441 -31.74 5.48 -36.29
N GLN A 442 -31.47 4.32 -36.90
CA GLN A 442 -31.81 4.07 -38.29
C GLN A 442 -33.32 4.16 -38.55
N GLN A 443 -34.15 3.59 -37.66
CA GLN A 443 -35.60 3.72 -37.75
C GLN A 443 -36.06 5.17 -37.64
N LEU A 444 -35.50 5.95 -36.72
CA LEU A 444 -35.82 7.37 -36.59
C LEU A 444 -35.44 8.15 -37.84
N LEU A 445 -34.25 7.89 -38.41
CA LEU A 445 -33.82 8.49 -39.67
C LEU A 445 -34.73 8.09 -40.84
N GLN A 446 -35.21 6.83 -40.88
CA GLN A 446 -36.17 6.39 -41.88
C GLN A 446 -37.52 7.08 -41.69
N LYS A 447 -38.02 7.20 -40.45
CA LYS A 447 -39.27 7.93 -40.16
C LYS A 447 -39.16 9.41 -40.51
N LEU A 448 -38.01 10.05 -40.31
CA LEU A 448 -37.77 11.41 -40.78
C LEU A 448 -37.73 11.47 -42.31
N ARG A 449 -37.13 10.48 -42.98
CA ARG A 449 -37.10 10.40 -44.45
C ARG A 449 -38.45 10.08 -45.07
N VAL A 450 -39.30 9.31 -44.40
CA VAL A 450 -40.64 8.89 -44.87
C VAL A 450 -41.71 9.90 -44.45
N GLY A 451 -41.60 10.50 -43.27
CA GLY A 451 -42.45 11.62 -42.82
C GLY A 451 -42.13 12.93 -43.54
N VAL A 452 -40.99 13.00 -44.22
CA VAL A 452 -40.76 13.90 -45.35
C VAL A 452 -41.18 13.15 -46.61
N SER A 453 -42.48 12.85 -46.72
CA SER A 453 -42.98 12.21 -47.92
C SER A 453 -42.73 13.15 -49.11
N GLY A 454 -42.20 12.62 -50.21
CA GLY A 454 -42.02 13.40 -51.44
C GLY A 454 -43.31 14.09 -51.87
N GLU A 455 -44.46 13.50 -51.53
CA GLU A 455 -45.80 14.06 -51.74
C GLU A 455 -46.12 15.25 -50.83
N GLU A 456 -45.76 15.27 -49.53
CA GLU A 456 -45.96 16.46 -48.69
C GLU A 456 -45.00 17.60 -49.04
N LEU A 457 -43.76 17.26 -49.45
CA LEU A 457 -42.83 18.25 -49.99
C LEU A 457 -43.30 18.78 -51.36
N GLN A 458 -43.73 17.92 -52.28
CA GLN A 458 -44.25 18.35 -53.59
C GLN A 458 -45.59 19.07 -53.47
N ALA A 459 -46.53 18.60 -52.66
CA ALA A 459 -47.78 19.30 -52.40
C ALA A 459 -47.52 20.65 -51.73
N GLY A 460 -46.56 20.73 -50.81
CA GLY A 460 -46.10 21.99 -50.21
C GLY A 460 -45.46 22.93 -51.23
N GLU A 461 -44.65 22.42 -52.16
CA GLU A 461 -44.05 23.19 -53.25
C GLU A 461 -45.07 23.63 -54.31
N GLU A 462 -46.04 22.79 -54.65
CA GLU A 462 -47.13 23.11 -55.58
C GLU A 462 -48.07 24.15 -54.98
N LYS A 463 -48.40 24.02 -53.68
CA LYS A 463 -49.16 25.03 -52.92
C LYS A 463 -48.40 26.36 -52.89
N ARG A 464 -47.08 26.35 -52.69
CA ARG A 464 -46.22 27.54 -52.72
C ARG A 464 -46.25 28.21 -54.09
N LYS A 465 -46.03 27.45 -55.17
CA LYS A 465 -46.10 27.94 -56.56
C LYS A 465 -47.49 28.45 -56.95
N TYR A 466 -48.55 27.85 -56.42
CA TYR A 466 -49.92 28.33 -56.60
C TYR A 466 -50.12 29.70 -55.91
N LEU A 467 -49.73 29.80 -54.64
CA LEU A 467 -49.83 31.04 -53.87
C LEU A 467 -48.99 32.17 -54.48
N GLU A 468 -47.80 31.87 -55.02
CA GLU A 468 -46.99 32.85 -55.76
C GLU A 468 -47.70 33.39 -57.00
N ARG A 469 -48.40 32.53 -57.75
CA ARG A 469 -49.20 32.95 -58.92
C ARG A 469 -50.39 33.80 -58.53
N GLU A 470 -51.12 33.42 -57.47
CA GLU A 470 -52.20 34.25 -56.93
C GLU A 470 -51.69 35.60 -56.44
N LEU A 471 -50.56 35.64 -55.72
CA LEU A 471 -49.94 36.87 -55.24
C LEU A 471 -49.54 37.79 -56.40
N LEU A 472 -48.95 37.23 -57.46
CA LEU A 472 -48.62 37.98 -58.68
C LEU A 472 -49.87 38.49 -59.39
N PHE A 473 -50.93 37.67 -59.47
CA PHE A 473 -52.21 38.08 -60.01
C PHE A 473 -52.79 39.26 -59.23
N TYR A 474 -52.95 39.13 -57.91
CA TYR A 474 -53.47 40.21 -57.06
C TYR A 474 -52.59 41.46 -57.10
N LYS A 475 -51.25 41.31 -57.17
CA LYS A 475 -50.33 42.45 -57.34
C LYS A 475 -50.54 43.15 -58.69
N SER A 476 -50.70 42.39 -59.77
CA SER A 476 -50.95 42.95 -61.11
C SER A 476 -52.33 43.62 -61.21
N SER A 477 -53.39 42.99 -60.69
CA SER A 477 -54.72 43.58 -60.61
C SER A 477 -54.75 44.81 -59.69
N ALA A 478 -54.03 44.81 -58.57
CA ALA A 478 -53.90 45.99 -57.71
C ALA A 478 -53.18 47.15 -58.42
N LEU A 479 -52.17 46.85 -59.24
CA LEU A 479 -51.50 47.86 -60.07
C LEU A 479 -52.39 48.39 -61.20
N GLU A 480 -53.23 47.55 -61.80
CA GLU A 480 -54.22 47.97 -62.79
C GLU A 480 -55.34 48.81 -62.17
N LEU A 481 -55.86 48.40 -61.01
CA LEU A 481 -56.84 49.19 -60.27
C LEU A 481 -56.24 50.53 -59.82
N ARG A 482 -54.97 50.56 -59.39
CA ARG A 482 -54.25 51.82 -59.13
C ARG A 482 -54.06 52.67 -60.38
N ARG A 483 -53.81 52.08 -61.55
CA ARG A 483 -53.74 52.82 -62.83
C ARG A 483 -55.10 53.39 -63.19
N LYS A 484 -56.17 52.59 -63.15
CA LYS A 484 -57.55 53.04 -63.40
C LYS A 484 -57.99 54.12 -62.42
N LEU A 485 -57.62 54.04 -61.14
CA LEU A 485 -57.92 55.07 -60.15
C LEU A 485 -57.14 56.37 -60.40
N LYS A 486 -55.92 56.28 -60.94
CA LYS A 486 -55.16 57.46 -61.39
C LYS A 486 -55.73 58.06 -62.67
N GLU A 487 -56.22 57.23 -63.59
CA GLU A 487 -56.90 57.67 -64.82
C GLU A 487 -58.23 58.33 -64.50
N THR A 488 -59.10 57.70 -63.70
CA THR A 488 -60.35 58.33 -63.23
C THR A 488 -60.08 59.53 -62.33
N GLY A 489 -59.04 59.50 -61.50
CA GLY A 489 -58.60 60.66 -60.72
C GLY A 489 -58.11 61.81 -61.61
N ALA A 490 -57.41 61.50 -62.71
CA ALA A 490 -56.99 62.49 -63.70
C ALA A 490 -58.17 63.01 -64.54
N ASP A 491 -59.15 62.16 -64.86
CA ASP A 491 -60.35 62.54 -65.61
C ASP A 491 -61.30 63.35 -64.72
N MET A 492 -61.49 62.98 -63.45
CA MET A 492 -62.21 63.79 -62.46
C MET A 492 -61.52 65.13 -62.18
N ALA A 493 -60.17 65.17 -62.18
CA ALA A 493 -59.42 66.42 -62.07
C ALA A 493 -59.52 67.30 -63.32
N LYS A 494 -59.68 66.72 -64.52
CA LYS A 494 -60.00 67.47 -65.75
C LYS A 494 -61.43 67.99 -65.72
N PHE A 495 -62.40 67.16 -65.34
CA PHE A 495 -63.79 67.58 -65.15
C PHE A 495 -63.94 68.68 -64.10
N ALA A 496 -63.20 68.62 -62.98
CA ALA A 496 -63.19 69.68 -61.97
C ALA A 496 -62.59 70.99 -62.51
N LYS A 497 -61.54 70.93 -63.34
CA LYS A 497 -60.97 72.11 -64.01
C LYS A 497 -61.91 72.69 -65.08
N ASP A 498 -62.61 71.84 -65.82
CA ASP A 498 -63.58 72.28 -66.83
C ASP A 498 -64.82 72.90 -66.17
N GLN A 499 -65.22 72.42 -64.99
CA GLN A 499 -66.29 73.00 -64.17
C GLN A 499 -65.86 74.34 -63.50
N GLU A 500 -64.60 74.48 -63.06
CA GLU A 500 -64.04 75.77 -62.61
C GLU A 500 -63.88 76.79 -63.75
N GLN A 501 -63.62 76.34 -65.00
CA GLN A 501 -63.61 77.22 -66.16
C GLN A 501 -65.01 77.67 -66.58
N LEU A 502 -66.04 76.82 -66.44
CA LEU A 502 -67.44 77.17 -66.71
C LEU A 502 -68.02 78.17 -65.69
N GLN A 503 -67.69 78.04 -64.40
CA GLN A 503 -68.12 79.00 -63.37
C GLN A 503 -67.46 80.38 -63.48
N ASN A 504 -66.24 80.45 -64.03
CA ASN A 504 -65.56 81.72 -64.30
C ASN A 504 -66.03 82.41 -65.61
N THR A 505 -66.80 81.73 -66.46
CA THR A 505 -67.41 82.34 -67.66
C THR A 505 -68.88 82.77 -67.48
N GLU A 506 -69.59 82.22 -66.49
CA GLU A 506 -71.00 82.56 -66.23
C GLU A 506 -71.21 83.77 -65.30
N SER A 507 -70.14 84.37 -64.76
CA SER A 507 -70.19 85.56 -63.89
C SER A 507 -69.75 86.87 -64.57
N SER A 508 -69.67 86.92 -65.91
CA SER A 508 -69.20 88.12 -66.64
C SER A 508 -70.11 88.64 -67.76
N THR A 509 -71.35 88.17 -67.91
CA THR A 509 -72.31 88.78 -68.86
C THR A 509 -73.76 88.59 -68.43
N ARG A 510 -74.30 89.57 -67.67
CA ARG A 510 -75.62 90.22 -67.89
C ARG A 510 -75.95 91.17 -66.74
N GLU A 511 -75.50 92.42 -66.90
CA GLU A 511 -76.24 93.59 -66.45
C GLU A 511 -77.21 94.03 -67.57
N GLN A 512 -78.25 94.76 -67.16
CA GLN A 512 -79.31 95.47 -67.91
C GLN A 512 -80.58 94.64 -68.21
N ASP A 513 -81.81 95.01 -67.82
CA ASP A 513 -82.34 96.13 -67.02
C ASP A 513 -83.88 95.87 -66.80
N PRO A 514 -84.77 96.79 -66.33
CA PRO A 514 -85.61 96.61 -65.13
C PRO A 514 -87.14 96.46 -65.37
N LEU A 515 -87.91 96.41 -64.27
CA LEU A 515 -89.18 97.15 -63.98
C LEU A 515 -90.37 96.33 -63.38
N VAL A 516 -91.01 96.93 -62.35
CA VAL A 516 -92.44 96.88 -61.90
C VAL A 516 -92.90 95.94 -60.76
N ASP A 517 -93.47 96.60 -59.73
CA ASP A 517 -94.52 96.29 -58.73
C ASP A 517 -94.88 94.83 -58.39
N MET A 518 -94.81 94.46 -57.10
CA MET A 518 -95.83 94.74 -56.06
C MET A 518 -95.28 94.42 -54.66
#